data_AF-A0A8H4EY17-F1
#
_entry.id   AF-A0A8H4EY17-F1
#
_cell.length_a   1.000
_cell.length_b   1.000
_cell.length_c   1.000
_cell.angle_alpha   90.00
_cell.angle_beta   90.00
_cell.angle_gamma   90.00
#
_symmetry.space_group_name_H-M   'P 1'
#
loop_
_entity.id
_entity.type
_entity.pdbx_description
1 polymer ?
#
loop_
_entity_poly.entity_id
_entity_poly.type
_entity_poly.pdbx_seq_one_letter_code
_entity_poly.pdbx_strand_id
1 'polypeptide(L)'
;MAATPSNFQYHRQNSLSSATLPPAAVSHHVHSAQGDAWQTLCVRVLPLFNGEGVQGAIEDLNELLRRYLLDRLVEQWSFFFTYALPYFEAVFLPLRTDVRYRSPDEAEMWNVRNMALRSFRDNVILLQTKRLEDVFNKLFTDFGSSQNPAATAAKMLQMTSLLASSPDHNEEIERVLSNLKANWKIMMTKGDRRGFAGVRKVKPLRSDMTNHMFSTFQ
;
A
#
# COMPACT_ATOMS: atom_id res chain seq x y z
N MET A 1 21.33 -51.45 -51.59
CA MET A 1 20.55 -50.39 -50.92
C MET A 1 19.87 -51.03 -49.72
N ALA A 2 20.40 -50.79 -48.51
CA ALA A 2 19.82 -51.28 -47.26
C ALA A 2 19.85 -50.12 -46.26
N ALA A 3 18.67 -49.70 -45.79
CA ALA A 3 18.50 -48.62 -44.83
C ALA A 3 18.52 -49.19 -43.41
N THR A 4 19.47 -48.73 -42.60
CA THR A 4 19.53 -48.96 -41.15
C THR A 4 18.60 -47.98 -40.42
N PRO A 5 17.86 -48.41 -39.39
CA PRO A 5 17.10 -47.48 -38.56
C PRO A 5 18.00 -46.88 -37.47
N SER A 6 18.01 -45.55 -37.39
CA SER A 6 18.71 -44.77 -36.39
C SER A 6 18.00 -44.85 -35.03
N ASN A 7 18.68 -45.45 -34.05
CA ASN A 7 18.31 -45.42 -32.64
C ASN A 7 18.42 -43.98 -32.10
N PHE A 8 17.30 -43.33 -31.81
CA PHE A 8 17.27 -42.11 -31.00
C PHE A 8 17.33 -42.49 -29.51
N GLN A 9 18.54 -42.53 -28.95
CA GLN A 9 18.76 -42.57 -27.50
C GLN A 9 18.41 -41.19 -26.89
N TYR A 10 17.29 -41.11 -26.17
CA TYR A 10 17.03 -40.00 -25.28
C TYR A 10 17.89 -40.14 -24.01
N HIS A 11 19.03 -39.46 -24.00
CA HIS A 11 19.88 -39.36 -22.81
C HIS A 11 19.27 -38.35 -21.84
N ARG A 12 18.70 -38.84 -20.74
CA ARG A 12 18.14 -38.04 -19.64
C ARG A 12 19.29 -37.37 -18.88
N GLN A 13 19.69 -36.16 -19.25
CA GLN A 13 20.64 -35.36 -18.47
C GLN A 13 19.97 -34.83 -17.20
N ASN A 14 20.16 -35.55 -16.10
CA ASN A 14 19.99 -35.00 -14.76
C ASN A 14 21.26 -34.19 -14.44
N SER A 15 21.23 -32.88 -14.68
CA SER A 15 22.30 -31.96 -14.30
C SER A 15 21.72 -30.89 -13.38
N LEU A 16 21.57 -31.22 -12.10
CA LEU A 16 21.37 -30.25 -11.03
C LEU A 16 22.75 -29.71 -10.64
N SER A 17 23.30 -28.83 -11.47
CA SER A 17 24.47 -28.05 -11.11
C SER A 17 24.06 -26.93 -10.18
N SER A 18 24.72 -26.89 -9.03
CA SER A 18 24.67 -25.92 -7.95
C SER A 18 24.46 -24.48 -8.44
N ALA A 19 23.23 -23.98 -8.33
CA ALA A 19 22.95 -22.56 -8.43
C ALA A 19 23.44 -21.87 -7.15
N THR A 20 24.70 -21.45 -7.13
CA THR A 20 25.18 -20.50 -6.12
C THR A 20 24.42 -19.20 -6.32
N LEU A 21 23.47 -18.93 -5.41
CA LEU A 21 22.76 -17.66 -5.36
C LEU A 21 23.79 -16.52 -5.25
N PRO A 22 23.62 -15.40 -5.97
CA PRO A 22 24.37 -14.20 -5.64
C PRO A 22 24.04 -13.83 -4.18
N PRO A 23 25.02 -13.40 -3.36
CA PRO A 23 24.71 -12.93 -2.03
C PRO A 23 23.78 -11.74 -2.21
N ALA A 24 22.53 -11.88 -1.78
CA ALA A 24 21.64 -10.75 -1.60
C ALA A 24 22.41 -9.78 -0.70
N ALA A 25 22.77 -8.62 -1.24
CA ALA A 25 23.31 -7.54 -0.44
C ALA A 25 22.22 -7.21 0.59
N VAL A 26 22.35 -7.78 1.79
CA VAL A 26 21.53 -7.42 2.93
C VAL A 26 21.99 -6.02 3.28
N SER A 27 21.30 -5.04 2.70
CA SER A 27 21.42 -3.65 3.09
C SER A 27 20.83 -3.53 4.49
N HIS A 28 21.64 -3.88 5.49
CA HIS A 28 21.43 -3.50 6.87
C HIS A 28 21.60 -1.98 6.94
N HIS A 29 20.48 -1.27 6.80
CA HIS A 29 20.01 -0.21 7.70
C HIS A 29 19.00 0.68 6.97
N VAL A 30 17.76 0.23 6.83
CA VAL A 30 16.64 1.15 6.74
C VAL A 30 16.22 1.42 8.19
N HIS A 31 16.80 2.44 8.81
CA HIS A 31 16.06 3.11 9.90
C HIS A 31 14.85 3.73 9.21
N SER A 32 13.75 2.98 9.17
CA SER A 32 12.46 3.51 8.74
C SER A 32 12.14 4.67 9.70
N ALA A 33 11.55 5.75 9.19
CA ALA A 33 11.04 6.88 10.00
C ALA A 33 10.10 6.46 11.16
N GLN A 34 9.69 5.20 11.15
CA GLN A 34 8.96 4.46 12.17
C GLN A 34 9.73 4.29 13.48
N GLY A 35 11.06 4.16 13.41
CA GLY A 35 11.95 4.15 14.56
C GLY A 35 11.79 5.44 15.37
N ASP A 36 11.69 6.58 14.70
CA ASP A 36 11.61 7.88 15.36
C ASP A 36 10.29 8.05 16.13
N ALA A 37 9.16 7.62 15.58
CA ALA A 37 7.85 7.75 16.23
C ALA A 37 7.71 6.85 17.48
N TRP A 38 8.13 5.59 17.37
CA TRP A 38 8.11 4.66 18.51
C TRP A 38 9.13 5.05 19.58
N GLN A 39 10.34 5.43 19.19
CA GLN A 39 11.35 5.89 20.14
C GLN A 39 10.89 7.16 20.86
N THR A 40 10.29 8.12 20.14
CA THR A 40 9.72 9.32 20.74
C THR A 40 8.59 8.97 21.71
N LEU A 41 7.73 8.01 21.36
CA LEU A 41 6.67 7.53 22.26
C LEU A 41 7.28 6.91 23.53
N CYS A 42 8.27 6.02 23.39
CA CYS A 42 8.96 5.42 24.54
C CYS A 42 9.55 6.48 25.46
N VAL A 43 10.31 7.43 24.90
CA VAL A 43 10.94 8.53 25.67
C VAL A 43 9.90 9.36 26.41
N ARG A 44 8.75 9.68 25.79
CA ARG A 44 7.71 10.49 26.44
C ARG A 44 6.90 9.74 27.49
N VAL A 45 6.86 8.41 27.43
CA VAL A 45 6.16 7.57 28.42
C VAL A 45 7.07 7.23 29.60
N LEU A 46 8.41 7.25 29.46
CA LEU A 46 9.35 6.98 30.56
C LEU A 46 9.07 7.79 31.85
N PRO A 47 8.82 9.11 31.79
CA PRO A 47 8.49 9.91 32.98
C PRO A 47 7.30 9.37 33.78
N LEU A 48 6.28 8.80 33.12
CA LEU A 48 5.13 8.19 33.79
C LEU A 48 5.51 7.03 34.70
N PHE A 49 6.48 6.23 34.27
CA PHE A 49 6.98 5.11 35.08
C PHE A 49 7.85 5.57 36.25
N ASN A 50 8.40 6.79 36.19
CA ASN A 50 9.17 7.40 37.28
C ASN A 50 8.28 8.16 38.28
N GLY A 51 6.95 8.16 38.10
CA GLY A 51 6.01 8.90 38.94
C GLY A 51 5.92 10.39 38.59
N GLU A 52 6.58 10.83 37.52
CA GLU A 52 6.37 12.15 36.94
C GLU A 52 5.06 12.15 36.12
N GLY A 53 4.38 13.29 36.03
CA GLY A 53 3.17 13.41 35.23
C GLY A 53 3.42 13.16 33.73
N VAL A 54 2.35 12.99 32.95
CA VAL A 54 2.44 12.84 31.48
C VAL A 54 3.21 14.03 30.90
N GLN A 55 4.25 13.77 30.11
CA GLN A 55 4.93 14.84 29.40
C GLN A 55 4.16 15.24 28.13
N GLY A 56 3.51 16.41 28.20
CA GLY A 56 2.63 16.92 27.17
C GLY A 56 1.19 16.40 27.31
N ALA A 57 0.41 16.53 26.23
CA ALA A 57 -0.97 16.08 26.20
C ALA A 57 -1.03 14.57 25.91
N ILE A 58 -1.96 13.85 26.53
CA ILE A 58 -2.19 12.41 26.27
C ILE A 58 -2.56 12.17 24.79
N GLU A 59 -3.21 13.17 24.19
CA GLU A 59 -3.60 13.21 22.79
C GLU A 59 -2.38 13.10 21.85
N ASP A 60 -1.25 13.70 22.21
CA ASP A 60 -0.01 13.65 21.43
C ASP A 60 0.59 12.24 21.43
N LEU A 61 0.53 11.54 22.58
CA LEU A 61 0.98 10.15 22.68
C LEU A 61 0.10 9.23 21.83
N ASN A 62 -1.21 9.46 21.85
CA ASN A 62 -2.16 8.73 21.03
C ASN A 62 -1.96 8.98 19.53
N GLU A 63 -1.55 10.19 19.12
CA GLU A 63 -1.17 10.49 17.74
C GLU A 63 0.08 9.72 17.32
N LEU A 64 1.14 9.76 18.15
CA LEU A 64 2.39 9.03 17.90
C LEU A 64 2.13 7.52 17.77
N LEU A 65 1.33 6.94 18.67
CA LEU A 65 0.97 5.53 18.61
C LEU A 65 0.19 5.19 17.34
N ARG A 66 -0.82 5.99 16.97
CA ARG A 66 -1.62 5.75 15.75
C ARG A 66 -0.76 5.80 14.49
N ARG A 67 0.11 6.81 14.37
CA ARG A 67 1.03 6.94 13.24
C ARG A 67 1.98 5.74 13.17
N TYR A 68 2.53 5.33 14.30
CA TYR A 68 3.38 4.14 14.37
C TYR A 68 2.65 2.87 13.90
N LEU A 69 1.43 2.63 14.38
CA LEU A 69 0.63 1.47 13.96
C LEU A 69 0.36 1.45 12.46
N LEU A 70 0.03 2.61 11.89
CA LEU A 70 -0.23 2.78 10.47
C LEU A 70 1.03 2.52 9.64
N ASP A 71 2.16 3.14 10.00
CA ASP A 71 3.42 2.93 9.29
C ASP A 71 3.84 1.46 9.36
N ARG A 72 3.67 0.81 10.53
CA ARG A 72 3.91 -0.64 10.72
C ARG A 72 3.03 -1.50 9.84
N LEU A 73 1.76 -1.16 9.72
CA LEU A 73 0.86 -1.91 8.86
C LEU A 73 1.25 -1.79 7.38
N VAL A 74 1.59 -0.58 6.91
CA VAL A 74 2.05 -0.37 5.52
C VAL A 74 3.36 -1.11 5.24
N GLU A 75 4.30 -1.07 6.19
CA GLU A 75 5.57 -1.79 6.08
C GLU A 75 5.34 -3.29 6.00
N GLN A 76 4.52 -3.85 6.90
CA GLN A 76 4.19 -5.27 6.93
C GLN A 76 3.50 -5.71 5.63
N TRP A 77 2.57 -4.89 5.12
CA TRP A 77 1.95 -5.10 3.82
C TRP A 77 2.97 -5.06 2.67
N SER A 78 3.84 -4.06 2.65
CA SER A 78 4.84 -3.89 1.59
C SER A 78 5.81 -5.07 1.57
N PHE A 79 6.29 -5.49 2.75
CA PHE A 79 7.12 -6.69 2.90
C PHE A 79 6.39 -7.95 2.42
N PHE A 80 5.15 -8.14 2.88
CA PHE A 80 4.34 -9.29 2.51
C PHE A 80 4.09 -9.34 1.01
N PHE A 81 3.62 -8.26 0.41
CA PHE A 81 3.21 -8.21 -0.99
C PHE A 81 4.40 -8.27 -1.96
N THR A 82 5.52 -7.61 -1.63
CA THR A 82 6.68 -7.53 -2.53
C THR A 82 7.65 -8.71 -2.37
N TYR A 83 7.75 -9.30 -1.18
CA TYR A 83 8.75 -10.35 -0.91
C TYR A 83 8.11 -11.67 -0.49
N ALA A 84 7.31 -11.68 0.58
CA ALA A 84 6.84 -12.93 1.16
C ALA A 84 5.88 -13.68 0.23
N LEU A 85 4.92 -12.97 -0.38
CA LEU A 85 3.92 -13.57 -1.25
C LEU A 85 4.56 -14.18 -2.52
N PRO A 86 5.41 -13.47 -3.30
CA PRO A 86 6.13 -14.08 -4.41
C PRO A 86 7.01 -15.26 -3.97
N TYR A 87 7.64 -15.17 -2.80
CA TYR A 87 8.44 -16.27 -2.25
C TYR A 87 7.59 -17.51 -1.97
N PHE A 88 6.43 -17.36 -1.33
CA PHE A 88 5.50 -18.48 -1.13
C PHE A 88 5.03 -19.06 -2.47
N GLU A 89 4.68 -18.23 -3.43
CA GLU A 89 4.29 -18.68 -4.77
C GLU A 89 5.41 -19.46 -5.48
N ALA A 90 6.67 -19.08 -5.28
CA ALA A 90 7.82 -19.73 -5.88
C ALA A 90 8.16 -21.08 -5.22
N VAL A 91 8.19 -21.15 -3.88
CA VAL A 91 8.50 -22.39 -3.14
C VAL A 91 7.46 -23.47 -3.41
N PHE A 92 6.20 -23.08 -3.59
CA PHE A 92 5.10 -23.99 -3.89
C PHE A 92 4.78 -24.10 -5.39
N LEU A 93 5.64 -23.57 -6.27
CA LEU A 93 5.47 -23.72 -7.72
C LEU A 93 5.42 -25.19 -8.17
N PRO A 94 6.25 -26.13 -7.66
CA PRO A 94 6.14 -27.55 -8.02
C PRO A 94 4.78 -28.15 -7.66
N LEU A 95 4.18 -27.75 -6.53
CA LEU A 95 2.82 -28.19 -6.17
C LEU A 95 1.76 -27.61 -7.12
N ARG A 96 2.01 -26.45 -7.71
CA ARG A 96 1.10 -25.86 -8.70
C ARG A 96 1.19 -26.55 -10.07
N THR A 97 2.38 -27.01 -10.47
CA THR A 97 2.60 -27.61 -11.80
C THR A 97 2.30 -29.11 -11.83
N ASP A 98 2.58 -29.83 -10.75
CA ASP A 98 2.62 -31.29 -10.78
C ASP A 98 1.35 -31.93 -10.19
N VAL A 99 0.58 -31.16 -9.41
CA VAL A 99 -0.68 -31.63 -8.82
C VAL A 99 -1.81 -31.53 -9.83
N ARG A 100 -2.47 -32.66 -10.09
CA ARG A 100 -3.74 -32.69 -10.81
C ARG A 100 -4.89 -32.48 -9.85
N TYR A 101 -5.45 -31.28 -9.88
CA TYR A 101 -6.72 -31.01 -9.21
C TYR A 101 -7.88 -31.70 -9.95
N ARG A 102 -8.87 -32.17 -9.19
CA ARG A 102 -10.07 -32.82 -9.72
C ARG A 102 -11.03 -31.81 -10.35
N SER A 103 -11.02 -30.56 -9.89
CA SER A 103 -11.82 -29.46 -10.42
C SER A 103 -11.12 -28.09 -10.32
N PRO A 104 -11.57 -27.07 -11.08
CA PRO A 104 -11.09 -25.70 -10.93
C PRO A 104 -11.32 -25.13 -9.52
N ASP A 105 -12.45 -25.47 -8.88
CA ASP A 105 -12.76 -25.01 -7.53
C ASP A 105 -11.76 -25.57 -6.49
N GLU A 106 -11.34 -26.83 -6.67
CA GLU A 106 -10.31 -27.42 -5.83
C GLU A 106 -8.96 -26.73 -6.04
N ALA A 107 -8.61 -26.41 -7.29
CA ALA A 107 -7.40 -25.65 -7.61
C ALA A 107 -7.40 -24.26 -6.95
N GLU A 108 -8.54 -23.56 -6.93
CA GLU A 108 -8.69 -22.26 -6.27
C GLU A 108 -8.63 -22.35 -4.74
N MET A 109 -9.17 -23.43 -4.15
CA MET A 109 -9.10 -23.67 -2.71
C MET A 109 -7.64 -23.85 -2.23
N TRP A 110 -6.81 -24.52 -3.03
CA TRP A 110 -5.39 -24.73 -2.75
C TRP A 110 -4.48 -23.64 -3.34
N ASN A 111 -5.06 -22.56 -3.88
CA ASN A 111 -4.28 -21.47 -4.43
C ASN A 111 -3.53 -20.75 -3.29
N VAL A 112 -2.23 -21.00 -3.22
CA VAL A 112 -1.30 -20.43 -2.22
C VAL A 112 -1.43 -18.92 -2.08
N ARG A 113 -1.67 -18.20 -3.18
CA ARG A 113 -1.87 -16.75 -3.16
C ARG A 113 -3.10 -16.37 -2.36
N ASN A 114 -4.22 -17.03 -2.63
CA ASN A 114 -5.49 -16.80 -1.94
C ASN A 114 -5.37 -17.18 -0.47
N MET A 115 -4.72 -18.32 -0.17
CA MET A 115 -4.47 -18.77 1.20
C MET A 115 -3.63 -17.75 1.99
N ALA A 116 -2.55 -17.24 1.39
CA ALA A 116 -1.68 -16.26 2.03
C ALA A 116 -2.38 -14.91 2.25
N LEU A 117 -3.15 -14.43 1.26
CA LEU A 117 -3.93 -13.19 1.39
C LEU A 117 -5.03 -13.31 2.45
N ARG A 118 -5.76 -14.43 2.50
CA ARG A 118 -6.75 -14.72 3.55
C ARG A 118 -6.08 -14.75 4.93
N SER A 119 -4.95 -15.44 5.06
CA SER A 119 -4.21 -15.48 6.32
C SER A 119 -3.73 -14.09 6.76
N PHE A 120 -3.26 -13.24 5.83
CA PHE A 120 -2.89 -11.87 6.15
C PHE A 120 -4.11 -11.05 6.61
N ARG A 121 -5.24 -11.15 5.89
CA ARG A 121 -6.50 -10.50 6.25
C ARG A 121 -6.90 -10.85 7.68
N ASP A 122 -6.98 -12.15 7.98
CA ASP A 122 -7.55 -12.64 9.23
C ASP A 122 -6.64 -12.35 10.43
N ASN A 123 -5.32 -12.51 10.26
CA ASN A 123 -4.36 -12.38 11.36
C ASN A 123 -3.82 -10.96 11.57
N VAL A 124 -3.78 -10.13 10.52
CA VAL A 124 -3.19 -8.77 10.61
C VAL A 124 -4.27 -7.71 10.68
N ILE A 125 -5.25 -7.74 9.78
CA ILE A 125 -6.29 -6.71 9.69
C ILE A 125 -7.41 -7.00 10.70
N LEU A 126 -8.03 -8.18 10.59
CA LEU A 126 -9.25 -8.50 11.35
C LEU A 126 -8.99 -8.64 12.85
N LEU A 127 -7.80 -9.12 13.24
CA LEU A 127 -7.38 -9.22 14.65
C LEU A 127 -7.41 -7.86 15.38
N GLN A 128 -7.24 -6.75 14.66
CA GLN A 128 -7.15 -5.41 15.26
C GLN A 128 -8.09 -4.38 14.60
N THR A 129 -9.14 -4.83 13.91
CA THR A 129 -10.08 -3.95 13.15
C THR A 129 -10.52 -2.73 13.95
N LYS A 130 -10.95 -2.90 15.21
CA LYS A 130 -11.42 -1.78 16.04
C LYS A 130 -10.38 -0.66 16.21
N ARG A 131 -9.11 -1.03 16.39
CA ARG A 131 -8.00 -0.07 16.55
C ARG A 131 -7.61 0.54 15.21
N LEU A 132 -7.70 -0.24 14.14
CA LEU A 132 -7.36 0.20 12.80
C LEU A 132 -8.41 1.14 12.21
N GLU A 133 -9.69 0.99 12.54
CA GLU A 133 -10.75 1.90 12.06
C GLU A 133 -10.52 3.35 12.50
N ASP A 134 -10.15 3.57 13.76
CA ASP A 134 -9.82 4.91 14.26
C ASP A 134 -8.58 5.49 13.55
N VAL A 135 -7.59 4.64 13.31
CA VAL A 135 -6.38 5.00 12.56
C VAL A 135 -6.71 5.36 11.12
N PHE A 136 -7.58 4.58 10.46
CA PHE A 136 -8.01 4.81 9.08
C PHE A 136 -8.84 6.07 8.96
N ASN A 137 -9.73 6.38 9.89
CA ASN A 137 -10.53 7.59 9.85
C ASN A 137 -9.65 8.84 9.99
N LYS A 138 -8.65 8.79 10.87
CA LYS A 138 -7.75 9.92 11.13
C LYS A 138 -6.66 10.12 10.07
N LEU A 139 -6.30 9.07 9.32
CA LEU A 139 -5.36 9.15 8.19
C LEU A 139 -5.75 10.23 7.17
N PHE A 140 -7.05 10.49 7.00
CA PHE A 140 -7.57 11.46 6.03
C PHE A 140 -7.92 12.82 6.64
N THR A 141 -7.69 13.01 7.94
CA THR A 141 -7.95 14.29 8.64
C THR A 141 -6.67 14.98 9.10
N ASP A 142 -5.62 14.23 9.46
CA ASP A 142 -4.35 14.79 9.95
C ASP A 142 -3.37 15.08 8.81
N PHE A 143 -3.69 16.13 8.03
CA PHE A 143 -2.89 16.61 6.88
C PHE A 143 -1.56 17.31 7.28
N GLY A 144 -1.21 17.38 8.57
CA GLY A 144 -0.19 18.31 9.06
C GLY A 144 1.22 17.76 9.32
N SER A 145 1.42 16.44 9.46
CA SER A 145 2.63 15.93 10.14
C SER A 145 3.40 14.79 9.45
N SER A 146 2.94 14.27 8.29
CA SER A 146 3.66 13.23 7.54
C SER A 146 4.00 13.64 6.11
N GLN A 147 5.16 13.20 5.62
CA GLN A 147 5.74 13.59 4.33
C GLN A 147 4.89 13.19 3.09
N ASN A 148 3.90 12.28 3.20
CA ASN A 148 2.94 12.02 2.12
C ASN A 148 1.76 11.13 2.59
N PRO A 149 0.72 11.67 3.25
CA PRO A 149 -0.43 10.87 3.71
C PRO A 149 -1.19 10.20 2.55
N ALA A 150 -1.15 10.80 1.36
CA ALA A 150 -1.78 10.25 0.16
C ALA A 150 -1.10 8.96 -0.31
N ALA A 151 0.23 8.86 -0.25
CA ALA A 151 0.95 7.64 -0.62
C ALA A 151 0.61 6.48 0.32
N THR A 152 0.56 6.74 1.63
CA THR A 152 0.14 5.74 2.61
C THR A 152 -1.31 5.32 2.39
N ALA A 153 -2.23 6.28 2.22
CA ALA A 153 -3.64 5.97 1.96
C ALA A 153 -3.83 5.18 0.65
N ALA A 154 -3.07 5.48 -0.40
CA ALA A 154 -3.08 4.71 -1.64
C ALA A 154 -2.63 3.26 -1.44
N LYS A 155 -1.57 3.02 -0.66
CA LYS A 155 -1.13 1.67 -0.29
C LYS A 155 -2.17 0.92 0.55
N MET A 156 -2.80 1.61 1.51
CA MET A 156 -3.87 1.00 2.32
C MET A 156 -5.08 0.62 1.47
N LEU A 157 -5.48 1.48 0.53
CA LEU A 157 -6.55 1.18 -0.43
C LEU A 157 -6.18 0.01 -1.33
N GLN A 158 -4.95 -0.03 -1.84
CA GLN A 158 -4.46 -1.14 -2.64
C GLN A 158 -4.53 -2.45 -1.84
N MET A 159 -3.99 -2.46 -0.62
CA MET A 159 -4.02 -3.61 0.28
C MET A 159 -5.45 -4.10 0.51
N THR A 160 -6.32 -3.22 1.01
CA THR A 160 -7.69 -3.60 1.38
C THR A 160 -8.53 -4.01 0.17
N SER A 161 -8.29 -3.42 -1.01
CA SER A 161 -8.94 -3.86 -2.25
C SER A 161 -8.54 -5.28 -2.65
N LEU A 162 -7.25 -5.62 -2.54
CA LEU A 162 -6.77 -6.96 -2.84
C LEU A 162 -7.29 -7.99 -1.84
N LEU A 163 -7.36 -7.64 -0.55
CA LEU A 163 -7.89 -8.54 0.48
C LEU A 163 -9.40 -8.77 0.33
N ALA A 164 -10.16 -7.73 -0.06
CA ALA A 164 -11.59 -7.83 -0.32
C ALA A 164 -11.91 -8.67 -1.58
N SER A 165 -11.05 -8.65 -2.59
CA SER A 165 -11.21 -9.48 -3.80
C SER A 165 -11.00 -10.99 -3.60
N SER A 166 -10.71 -11.44 -2.38
CA SER A 166 -10.56 -12.87 -2.08
C SER A 166 -11.87 -13.62 -2.39
N PRO A 167 -11.82 -14.87 -2.90
CA PRO A 167 -13.02 -15.65 -3.21
C PRO A 167 -13.90 -15.95 -1.98
N ASP A 168 -13.30 -15.85 -0.78
CA ASP A 168 -14.01 -16.00 0.49
C ASP A 168 -14.47 -14.62 0.94
N HIS A 169 -15.74 -14.33 0.64
CA HIS A 169 -16.37 -13.05 0.96
C HIS A 169 -16.34 -12.82 2.48
N ASN A 170 -15.85 -11.66 2.88
CA ASN A 170 -15.83 -11.25 4.28
C ASN A 170 -16.38 -9.82 4.38
N GLU A 171 -17.46 -9.65 5.14
CA GLU A 171 -18.17 -8.37 5.26
C GLU A 171 -17.33 -7.30 5.96
N GLU A 172 -16.43 -7.70 6.85
CA GLU A 172 -15.62 -6.78 7.66
C GLU A 172 -14.53 -6.11 6.82
N ILE A 173 -13.84 -6.86 5.97
CA ILE A 173 -12.84 -6.27 5.06
C ILE A 173 -13.51 -5.37 4.02
N GLU A 174 -14.72 -5.71 3.56
CA GLU A 174 -15.51 -4.87 2.67
C GLU A 174 -15.97 -3.58 3.35
N ARG A 175 -16.38 -3.63 4.62
CA ARG A 175 -16.69 -2.45 5.42
C ARG A 175 -15.47 -1.53 5.54
N VAL A 176 -14.31 -2.09 5.87
CA VAL A 176 -13.05 -1.34 5.97
C VAL A 176 -12.72 -0.69 4.62
N LEU A 177 -12.82 -1.43 3.52
CA LEU A 177 -12.56 -0.93 2.18
C LEU A 177 -13.53 0.20 1.78
N SER A 178 -14.82 0.05 2.08
CA SER A 178 -15.86 1.06 1.82
C SER A 178 -15.57 2.35 2.57
N ASN A 179 -15.22 2.25 3.85
CA ASN A 179 -14.84 3.40 4.69
C ASN A 179 -13.59 4.11 4.13
N LEU A 180 -12.55 3.36 3.78
CA LEU A 180 -11.33 3.92 3.18
C LEU A 180 -11.62 4.63 1.84
N LYS A 181 -12.45 4.04 0.97
CA LYS A 181 -12.86 4.65 -0.31
C LYS A 181 -13.64 5.94 -0.09
N ALA A 182 -14.57 5.96 0.85
CA ALA A 182 -15.34 7.15 1.19
C ALA A 182 -14.43 8.28 1.69
N ASN A 183 -13.53 7.98 2.61
CA ASN A 183 -12.58 8.95 3.16
C ASN A 183 -11.59 9.47 2.10
N TRP A 184 -11.08 8.60 1.22
CA TRP A 184 -10.23 8.98 0.09
C TRP A 184 -10.94 9.92 -0.88
N LYS A 185 -12.22 9.64 -1.19
CA LYS A 185 -13.02 10.53 -2.05
C LYS A 185 -13.19 11.91 -1.42
N ILE A 186 -13.43 11.98 -0.11
CA ILE A 186 -13.50 13.25 0.63
C ILE A 186 -12.15 13.98 0.56
N MET A 187 -11.04 13.28 0.72
CA MET A 187 -9.71 13.86 0.61
C MET A 187 -9.43 14.46 -0.77
N MET A 188 -9.67 13.72 -1.85
CA MET A 188 -9.41 14.19 -3.22
C MET A 188 -10.33 15.35 -3.63
N THR A 189 -11.58 15.35 -3.17
CA THR A 189 -12.54 16.44 -3.46
C THR A 189 -12.26 17.72 -2.66
N LYS A 190 -11.68 17.61 -1.45
CA LYS A 190 -11.25 18.78 -0.67
C LYS A 190 -9.97 19.43 -1.22
N GLY A 191 -9.08 18.65 -1.82
CA GLY A 191 -7.86 19.17 -2.48
C GLY A 191 -8.17 20.10 -3.67
N ASP A 192 -9.22 19.78 -4.44
CA ASP A 192 -9.65 20.55 -5.62
C ASP A 192 -10.10 21.99 -5.29
N ARG A 193 -10.63 22.22 -4.08
CA ARG A 193 -11.09 23.55 -3.64
C ARG A 193 -9.96 24.50 -3.22
N ARG A 194 -8.70 24.04 -3.14
CA ARG A 194 -7.54 24.87 -2.79
C ARG A 194 -6.81 25.44 -4.02
N GLY A 195 -7.24 25.10 -5.24
CA GLY A 195 -6.56 25.47 -6.49
C GLY A 195 -7.12 26.66 -7.28
N PHE A 196 -8.19 27.32 -6.83
CA PHE A 196 -8.84 28.38 -7.63
C PHE A 196 -9.29 29.59 -6.79
N ALA A 197 -8.31 30.34 -6.28
CA ALA A 197 -8.56 31.68 -5.75
C ALA A 197 -7.46 32.63 -6.23
N GLY A 198 -7.69 33.30 -7.36
CA GLY A 198 -6.90 34.49 -7.69
C GLY A 198 -6.58 34.73 -9.16
N VAL A 199 -7.58 34.82 -10.05
CA VAL A 199 -7.56 35.84 -11.13
C VAL A 199 -9.01 36.23 -11.42
N ARG A 200 -9.54 37.24 -10.72
CA ARG A 200 -10.65 38.02 -11.30
C ARG A 200 -10.05 38.75 -12.49
N LYS A 201 -10.38 38.34 -13.72
CA LYS A 201 -10.14 39.15 -14.92
C LYS A 201 -10.87 40.47 -14.73
N VAL A 202 -10.13 41.53 -14.43
CA VAL A 202 -10.61 42.90 -14.54
C VAL A 202 -10.89 43.14 -16.02
N LYS A 203 -12.16 43.35 -16.38
CA LYS A 203 -12.56 43.85 -17.70
C LYS A 203 -11.91 45.22 -17.89
N PRO A 204 -11.17 45.49 -18.98
CA PRO A 204 -10.80 46.86 -19.30
C PRO A 204 -12.09 47.60 -19.70
N LEU A 205 -12.40 48.68 -18.98
CA LEU A 205 -13.34 49.68 -19.45
C LEU A 205 -12.80 50.24 -20.77
N ARG A 206 -13.59 50.15 -21.85
CA ARG A 206 -13.39 50.95 -23.05
C ARG A 206 -13.62 52.42 -22.68
N SER A 207 -12.55 53.18 -22.61
CA SER A 207 -12.61 54.65 -22.68
C SER A 207 -12.75 55.03 -24.15
N ASP A 208 -13.91 55.55 -24.52
CA ASP A 208 -14.10 56.32 -25.74
C ASP A 208 -13.15 57.52 -25.71
N MET A 209 -12.20 57.56 -26.64
CA MET A 209 -11.56 58.79 -27.07
C MET A 209 -11.60 58.80 -28.60
N THR A 210 -12.61 59.52 -29.09
CA THR A 210 -12.62 60.25 -30.34
C THR A 210 -11.23 60.76 -30.72
N ASN A 211 -10.78 60.48 -31.95
CA ASN A 211 -10.18 61.49 -32.81
C ASN A 211 -10.17 61.01 -34.27
N HIS A 212 -11.04 61.63 -35.06
CA HIS A 212 -10.87 61.77 -36.50
C HIS A 212 -9.48 62.35 -36.79
N MET A 213 -8.70 61.73 -37.69
CA MET A 213 -7.82 62.46 -38.62
C MET A 213 -7.28 61.56 -39.75
N PHE A 214 -7.64 61.99 -40.96
CA PHE A 214 -6.93 61.90 -42.23
C PHE A 214 -6.93 60.62 -43.10
N SER A 215 -7.70 60.80 -44.19
CA SER A 215 -7.68 60.16 -45.49
C SER A 215 -6.28 59.84 -46.02
N THR A 216 -6.19 58.63 -46.56
CA THR A 216 -5.19 58.12 -47.51
C THR A 216 -4.92 59.09 -48.66
N PHE A 217 -3.63 59.32 -48.92
CA PHE A 217 -3.08 59.60 -50.24
C PHE A 217 -2.13 58.45 -50.59
N GLN A 218 -2.51 57.68 -51.60
CA GLN A 218 -1.73 57.28 -52.79
C GLN A 218 -2.21 55.93 -53.33
#